data_AF-A0A7C2VYR9-F1
#
_entry.id   AF-A0A7C2VYR9-F1
#
_cell.length_a   1.000
_cell.length_b   1.000
_cell.length_c   1.000
_cell.angle_alpha   90.00
_cell.angle_beta   90.00
_cell.angle_gamma   90.00
#
_symmetry.space_group_name_H-M   'P 1'
#
loop_
_entity.id
_entity.type
_entity.pdbx_description
1 polymer ?
#
loop_
_entity_poly.entity_id
_entity_poly.type
_entity_poly.pdbx_seq_one_letter_code
_entity_poly.pdbx_strand_id
1 'polypeptide(L)'
;MIKGDTRVVGIIGDPVEHSLSPIMHNSAFRHLNMNYVYVAFKVRKEALREAIEGVRALDMRGVNVTIPHKISVLSFLDWLDENAEKIGAVNTIVVD
;
A
#
# COMPACT_ATOMS: atom_id res chain seq x y z
N MET A 1 2.98 21.01 0.54
CA MET A 1 1.89 21.34 -0.40
C MET A 1 1.90 20.28 -1.48
N ILE A 2 0.75 19.73 -1.85
CA ILE A 2 0.63 18.71 -2.91
C ILE A 2 0.73 19.41 -4.28
N LYS A 3 1.47 18.81 -5.20
CA LYS A 3 1.74 19.29 -6.56
C LYS A 3 1.44 18.17 -7.56
N GLY A 4 1.50 18.49 -8.86
CA GLY A 4 1.31 17.50 -9.93
C GLY A 4 2.38 16.40 -9.98
N ASP A 5 3.52 16.60 -9.32
CA ASP A 5 4.62 15.62 -9.21
C ASP A 5 4.66 14.90 -7.85
N THR A 6 3.68 15.13 -6.98
CA THR A 6 3.59 14.43 -5.69
C THR A 6 3.24 12.96 -5.89
N ARG A 7 4.05 12.05 -5.34
CA ARG A 7 3.82 10.61 -5.44
C ARG A 7 2.85 10.12 -4.37
N VAL A 8 1.98 9.18 -4.74
CA VAL A 8 1.01 8.58 -3.82
C VAL A 8 1.49 7.19 -3.41
N VAL A 9 1.47 6.94 -2.11
CA VAL A 9 1.57 5.62 -1.49
C VAL A 9 0.39 5.44 -0.54
N GLY A 10 0.17 4.24 -0.03
CA GLY A 10 -0.97 4.05 0.87
C GLY A 10 -1.04 2.73 1.59
N ILE A 11 -2.19 2.50 2.21
CA ILE A 11 -2.54 1.24 2.87
C ILE A 11 -3.89 0.74 2.34
N ILE A 12 -3.98 -0.54 2.00
CA ILE A 12 -5.23 -1.21 1.62
C ILE A 12 -5.73 -2.11 2.76
N GLY A 13 -7.03 -2.11 3.01
CA GLY A 13 -7.69 -2.94 4.03
C GLY A 13 -9.20 -2.75 4.06
N ASP A 14 -9.89 -3.53 4.88
CA ASP A 14 -11.34 -3.35 5.15
C ASP A 14 -11.73 -3.94 6.52
N PRO A 15 -12.03 -3.11 7.54
CA PRO A 15 -11.93 -1.65 7.55
C PRO A 15 -10.46 -1.16 7.61
N VAL A 16 -10.21 0.10 7.23
CA VAL A 16 -8.84 0.69 7.21
C VAL A 16 -8.80 2.15 7.67
N GLU A 17 -9.95 2.79 7.82
CA GLU A 17 -10.12 4.21 8.10
C GLU A 17 -9.54 4.62 9.47
N HIS A 18 -9.43 3.68 10.40
CA HIS A 18 -8.84 3.88 11.72
C HIS A 18 -7.32 3.72 11.76
N SER A 19 -6.67 3.43 10.62
CA SER A 19 -5.23 3.25 10.58
C SER A 19 -4.50 4.53 10.98
N LEU A 20 -3.48 4.38 11.83
CA LEU A 20 -2.56 5.47 12.18
C LEU A 20 -1.42 5.62 11.15
N SER A 21 -1.27 4.68 10.21
CA SER A 21 -0.22 4.72 9.19
C SER A 21 -0.21 6.01 8.36
N PRO A 22 -1.37 6.56 7.90
CA PRO A 22 -1.38 7.84 7.21
C PRO A 22 -0.81 8.99 8.05
N ILE A 23 -1.11 9.04 9.35
CA ILE A 23 -0.56 10.09 10.23
C ILE A 23 0.96 9.93 10.35
N MET A 24 1.42 8.71 10.63
CA MET A 24 2.83 8.39 10.81
C MET A 24 3.65 8.71 9.54
N HIS A 25 3.25 8.17 8.39
CA HIS A 25 4.02 8.32 7.15
C HIS A 25 3.99 9.75 6.60
N ASN A 26 2.84 10.43 6.61
CA ASN A 26 2.80 11.82 6.18
C ASN A 26 3.60 12.74 7.12
N SER A 27 3.67 12.43 8.42
CA SER A 27 4.56 13.14 9.35
C SER A 27 6.03 12.95 8.96
N ALA A 28 6.44 11.71 8.68
CA ALA A 28 7.79 11.40 8.23
C ALA A 28 8.14 12.07 6.89
N PHE A 29 7.23 12.04 5.89
CA PHE A 29 7.45 12.70 4.60
C PHE A 29 7.61 14.20 4.74
N ARG A 30 6.83 14.85 5.60
CA ARG A 30 7.01 16.28 5.91
C ARG A 30 8.33 16.56 6.59
N HIS A 31 8.71 15.75 7.58
CA HIS A 31 9.98 15.92 8.30
C HIS A 31 11.19 15.77 7.38
N LEU A 32 11.14 14.82 6.45
CA LEU A 32 12.21 14.51 5.51
C LEU A 32 12.15 15.31 4.19
N ASN A 33 11.21 16.26 4.06
CA ASN A 33 10.95 17.03 2.84
C ASN A 33 10.75 16.16 1.58
N MET A 34 10.08 15.01 1.74
CA MET A 34 9.77 14.09 0.64
C MET A 34 8.46 14.49 -0.04
N ASN A 35 8.44 14.51 -1.38
CA ASN A 35 7.25 14.84 -2.17
C ASN A 35 6.28 13.64 -2.31
N TYR A 36 5.77 13.17 -1.18
CA TYR A 36 4.88 12.02 -1.09
C TYR A 36 3.65 12.33 -0.25
N VAL A 37 2.55 11.62 -0.54
CA VAL A 37 1.39 11.51 0.34
C VAL A 37 1.07 10.05 0.62
N TYR A 38 0.63 9.77 1.84
CA TYR A 38 0.18 8.44 2.27
C TYR A 38 -1.33 8.45 2.52
N VAL A 39 -2.09 7.58 1.85
CA VAL A 39 -3.56 7.54 1.92
C VAL A 39 -4.07 6.14 2.30
N ALA A 40 -5.18 6.06 3.04
CA ALA A 40 -5.86 4.80 3.31
C ALA A 40 -6.93 4.53 2.24
N PHE A 41 -6.91 3.33 1.66
CA PHE A 41 -7.84 2.88 0.64
C PHE A 41 -8.64 1.70 1.17
N LYS A 42 -9.95 1.90 1.33
CA LYS A 42 -10.86 0.81 1.65
C LYS A 42 -10.99 -0.09 0.43
N VAL A 43 -10.54 -1.34 0.55
CA VAL A 43 -10.60 -2.32 -0.53
C VAL A 43 -11.36 -3.53 -0.02
N ARG A 44 -12.52 -3.83 -0.60
CA ARG A 44 -13.25 -5.07 -0.29
C ARG A 44 -12.52 -6.28 -0.89
N LYS A 45 -12.73 -7.48 -0.34
CA LYS A 45 -12.05 -8.70 -0.80
C LYS A 45 -12.23 -8.96 -2.29
N GLU A 46 -13.42 -8.68 -2.81
CA GLU A 46 -13.79 -8.92 -4.21
C GLU A 46 -13.10 -7.96 -5.17
N ALA A 47 -12.61 -6.82 -4.67
CA ALA A 47 -11.95 -5.78 -5.45
C ALA A 47 -10.41 -5.78 -5.27
N LEU A 48 -9.85 -6.80 -4.60
CA LEU A 48 -8.43 -6.82 -4.27
C LEU A 48 -7.56 -6.91 -5.52
N ARG A 49 -7.96 -7.71 -6.52
CA ARG A 49 -7.23 -7.82 -7.79
C ARG A 49 -7.17 -6.47 -8.49
N GLU A 50 -8.32 -5.83 -8.67
CA GLU A 50 -8.46 -4.55 -9.35
C GLU A 50 -7.70 -3.44 -8.60
N ALA A 51 -7.66 -3.51 -7.27
CA ALA A 51 -6.86 -2.59 -6.47
C ALA A 51 -5.35 -2.76 -6.74
N ILE A 52 -4.83 -3.99 -6.79
CA ILE A 52 -3.41 -4.25 -7.10
C ILE A 52 -3.07 -3.85 -8.54
N GLU A 53 -3.96 -4.13 -9.50
CA GLU A 53 -3.82 -3.67 -10.88
C GLU A 53 -3.82 -2.14 -10.95
N GLY A 54 -4.67 -1.46 -10.17
CA GLY A 54 -4.70 -0.01 -10.03
C GLY A 54 -3.42 0.59 -9.45
N VAL A 55 -2.82 -0.06 -8.43
CA VAL A 55 -1.53 0.36 -7.86
C VAL A 55 -0.44 0.41 -8.95
N ARG A 56 -0.43 -0.57 -9.86
CA ARG A 56 0.49 -0.56 -11.02
C ARG A 56 0.11 0.49 -12.05
N ALA A 57 -1.17 0.55 -12.44
CA ALA A 57 -1.63 1.43 -13.50
C ALA A 57 -1.50 2.93 -13.15
N LEU A 58 -1.59 3.28 -11.87
CA LEU A 58 -1.42 4.64 -11.37
C LEU A 58 0.03 5.02 -11.08
N ASP A 59 0.99 4.16 -11.41
CA ASP A 59 2.43 4.35 -11.13
C ASP A 59 2.70 4.68 -9.64
N MET A 60 1.99 4.00 -8.75
CA MET A 60 2.21 4.14 -7.32
C MET A 60 3.50 3.42 -6.93
N ARG A 61 4.31 4.03 -6.07
CA ARG A 61 5.58 3.41 -5.61
C ARG A 61 5.37 2.15 -4.77
N GLY A 62 4.20 2.01 -4.14
CA GLY A 62 3.88 0.86 -3.30
C GLY A 62 2.73 1.13 -2.34
N VAL A 63 2.28 0.07 -1.68
CA VAL A 63 1.24 0.11 -0.66
C VAL A 63 1.55 -0.85 0.48
N ASN A 64 1.13 -0.49 1.69
CA ASN A 64 0.97 -1.45 2.77
C ASN A 64 -0.33 -2.23 2.61
N VAL A 65 -0.34 -3.43 3.15
CA VAL A 65 -1.50 -4.34 3.16
C VAL A 65 -1.84 -4.69 4.60
N THR A 66 -3.09 -4.55 4.97
CA THR A 66 -3.59 -4.96 6.29
C THR A 66 -4.77 -5.92 6.17
N ILE A 67 -5.36 -6.28 7.31
CA ILE A 67 -6.52 -7.17 7.40
C ILE A 67 -7.62 -6.67 6.44
N PRO A 68 -8.29 -7.58 5.69
CA PRO A 68 -8.11 -9.03 5.68
C PRO A 68 -7.14 -9.55 4.59
N HIS A 69 -6.37 -8.68 3.93
CA HIS A 69 -5.76 -8.97 2.63
C HIS A 69 -4.36 -9.55 2.65
N LYS A 70 -3.70 -9.60 3.81
CA LYS A 70 -2.27 -9.95 3.90
C LYS A 70 -1.91 -11.31 3.29
N ILE A 71 -2.85 -12.25 3.25
CA ILE A 71 -2.65 -13.58 2.66
C ILE A 71 -3.17 -13.62 1.23
N SER A 72 -4.39 -13.13 0.99
CA SER A 72 -5.02 -13.20 -0.35
C SER A 72 -4.30 -12.37 -1.41
N VAL A 73 -3.52 -11.37 -0.99
CA VAL A 73 -2.75 -10.52 -1.92
C VAL A 73 -1.61 -11.27 -2.60
N LEU A 74 -1.11 -12.36 -2.02
CA LEU A 74 0.04 -13.12 -2.54
C LEU A 74 -0.18 -13.60 -3.98
N SER A 75 -1.41 -13.98 -4.33
CA SER A 75 -1.79 -14.45 -5.67
C SER A 75 -1.71 -13.38 -6.77
N PHE A 76 -1.40 -12.13 -6.42
CA PHE A 76 -1.32 -10.99 -7.34
C PHE A 76 0.08 -10.37 -7.41
N LEU A 77 1.08 -10.97 -6.75
CA LEU A 77 2.45 -10.47 -6.69
C LEU A 77 3.35 -11.30 -7.63
N ASP A 78 4.30 -10.63 -8.29
CA ASP A 78 5.22 -11.29 -9.23
C ASP A 78 6.39 -11.96 -8.49
N TRP A 79 6.76 -11.41 -7.33
CA TRP A 79 7.89 -11.85 -6.52
C TRP A 79 7.61 -11.63 -5.04
N LEU A 80 8.18 -12.49 -4.19
CA LEU A 80 8.08 -12.45 -2.75
C LEU A 80 9.49 -12.49 -2.13
N ASP A 81 9.69 -11.68 -1.09
CA ASP A 81 10.87 -11.82 -0.23
C ASP A 81 10.84 -13.18 0.49
N GLU A 82 12.02 -13.75 0.78
CA GLU A 82 12.15 -15.05 1.44
C GLU A 82 11.35 -15.12 2.77
N ASN A 83 11.30 -14.01 3.52
CA ASN A 83 10.51 -13.97 4.74
C ASN A 83 9.00 -13.97 4.46
N ALA A 84 8.56 -13.28 3.41
CA ALA A 84 7.16 -13.26 3.00
C ALA A 84 6.69 -14.66 2.54
N GLU A 85 7.54 -15.39 1.82
CA GLU A 85 7.28 -16.79 1.44
C GLU A 85 7.13 -17.69 2.67
N LYS A 86 8.06 -17.59 3.63
CA LYS A 86 8.02 -18.40 4.87
C LYS A 86 6.84 -18.06 5.77
N ILE A 87 6.50 -16.78 5.90
CA ILE A 87 5.39 -16.30 6.74
C ILE A 87 4.04 -16.61 6.08
N GLY A 88 3.98 -16.65 4.73
CA GLY A 88 2.73 -16.80 3.99
C GLY A 88 1.83 -15.57 4.09
N ALA A 89 2.40 -14.38 4.30
CA ALA A 89 1.67 -13.12 4.34
C ALA A 89 2.57 -11.92 3.99
N VAL A 90 1.98 -10.90 3.35
CA VAL A 90 2.64 -9.64 2.98
C VAL A 90 1.92 -8.46 3.62
N ASN A 91 2.69 -7.52 4.18
CA ASN A 91 2.17 -6.23 4.65
C ASN A 91 2.71 -5.02 3.87
N THR A 92 3.62 -5.25 2.92
CA THR A 92 4.30 -4.18 2.16
C THR A 92 4.54 -4.67 0.73
N ILE A 93 4.04 -3.92 -0.24
CA ILE A 93 4.25 -4.14 -1.67
C ILE A 93 5.02 -2.94 -2.21
N VAL A 94 6.01 -3.22 -3.03
CA VAL A 94 6.83 -2.24 -3.74
C VAL A 94 6.66 -2.48 -5.25
N VAL A 95 6.50 -1.40 -6.01
CA VAL A 95 6.42 -1.46 -7.49
C VAL A 95 7.74 -0.91 -8.03
N ASP A 96 8.55 -1.79 -8.60
CA ASP A 96 9.87 -1.49 -9.19
C ASP A 96 9.82 -1.39 -10.71
#